data_AF-A0A7J0BWH4-F1
#
_entry.id   AF-A0A7J0BWH4-F1
#
_cell.length_a   1.000
_cell.length_b   1.000
_cell.length_c   1.000
_cell.angle_alpha   90.00
_cell.angle_beta   90.00
_cell.angle_gamma   90.00
#
_symmetry.space_group_name_H-M   'P 1'
#
loop_
_entity.id
_entity.type
_entity.pdbx_description
1 polymer ?
#
loop_
_entity_poly.entity_id
_entity_poly.type
_entity_poly.pdbx_seq_one_letter_code
_entity_poly.pdbx_strand_id
1 'polypeptide(L)'
;MAGGTVVATFLTEAGAVPEGAYAAVNIDVTQHPQGSRPDVVPGFPASRLVFRQPGEYVLVFRLDMVSKSSCAGVNATPLMERTERIVIMPAPDPEPMSATGAASGQ
;
A
#
# COMPACT_ATOMS: atom_id res chain seq x y z
N MET A 1 1.57 5.32 -17.91
CA MET A 1 1.20 6.24 -16.81
C MET A 1 2.26 6.13 -15.74
N ALA A 2 2.67 7.24 -15.12
CA ALA A 2 3.65 7.21 -14.02
C ALA A 2 2.92 6.96 -12.69
N GLY A 3 3.29 5.88 -12.01
CA GLY A 3 2.61 5.39 -10.81
C GLY A 3 3.24 4.08 -10.32
N GLY A 4 2.75 3.55 -9.20
CA GLY A 4 3.32 2.36 -8.56
C GLY A 4 2.26 1.46 -7.92
N THR A 5 2.56 0.16 -7.81
CA THR A 5 1.83 -0.75 -6.93
C THR A 5 2.72 -1.08 -5.74
N VAL A 6 2.19 -0.92 -4.53
CA VAL A 6 2.83 -1.32 -3.28
C VAL A 6 2.00 -2.43 -2.64
N VAL A 7 2.68 -3.41 -2.05
CA VAL A 7 2.05 -4.42 -1.18
C VAL A 7 2.54 -4.17 0.24
N ALA A 8 1.61 -3.93 1.15
CA ALA A 8 1.89 -3.85 2.57
C ALA A 8 1.65 -5.23 3.20
N THR A 9 2.70 -5.82 3.77
CA THR A 9 2.65 -7.14 4.41
C THR A 9 2.65 -6.97 5.93
N PHE A 10 1.68 -7.60 6.58
CA PHE A 10 1.49 -7.61 8.02
C PHE A 10 1.90 -8.98 8.56
N LEU A 11 2.71 -9.00 9.61
CA LEU A 11 3.18 -10.20 10.27
C LEU A 11 2.80 -10.14 11.76
N THR A 12 2.35 -11.25 12.31
CA THR A 12 2.20 -11.47 13.75
C THR A 12 3.28 -12.44 14.21
N GLU A 13 3.80 -12.28 15.43
CA GLU A 13 4.89 -13.13 15.95
C GLU A 13 4.49 -14.62 16.03
N ALA A 14 3.20 -14.89 16.25
CA ALA A 14 2.63 -16.23 16.25
C ALA A 14 2.41 -16.84 14.84
N GLY A 15 2.59 -16.07 13.76
CA GLY A 15 2.37 -16.48 12.37
C GLY A 15 0.90 -16.75 11.96
N ALA A 16 0.04 -17.08 12.92
CA ALA A 16 -1.38 -17.33 12.76
C ALA A 16 -2.22 -16.33 13.58
N VAL A 17 -3.49 -16.19 13.21
CA VAL A 17 -4.51 -15.54 14.04
C VAL A 17 -5.15 -16.60 14.95
N PRO A 18 -5.40 -16.34 16.25
CA PRO A 18 -6.05 -17.31 17.13
C PRO A 18 -7.44 -17.75 16.66
N GLU A 19 -7.82 -18.99 17.01
CA GLU A 19 -9.16 -19.50 16.72
C GLU A 19 -10.24 -18.63 17.39
N GLY A 20 -11.34 -18.36 16.67
CA GLY A 20 -12.39 -17.44 17.11
C GLY A 20 -12.07 -15.95 16.90
N ALA A 21 -10.89 -15.61 16.37
CA ALA A 21 -10.50 -14.26 15.99
C ALA A 21 -10.20 -14.12 14.48
N TYR A 22 -10.17 -12.88 13.99
CA TYR A 22 -9.68 -12.52 12.66
C TYR A 22 -8.85 -11.23 12.75
N ALA A 23 -7.90 -11.08 11.83
CA ALA A 23 -7.16 -9.83 11.68
C ALA A 23 -7.94 -8.86 10.78
N ALA A 24 -8.10 -7.62 11.23
CA ALA A 24 -8.63 -6.51 10.45
C ALA A 24 -7.51 -5.52 10.14
N VAL A 25 -7.48 -5.01 8.91
CA VAL A 25 -6.49 -4.02 8.46
C VAL A 25 -7.24 -2.78 7.97
N ASN A 26 -6.94 -1.63 8.56
CA ASN A 26 -7.42 -0.33 8.11
C ASN A 26 -6.22 0.48 7.57
N ILE A 27 -6.45 1.24 6.48
CA ILE A 27 -5.40 2.04 5.83
C ILE A 27 -6.00 3.39 5.45
N ASP A 28 -5.65 4.41 6.21
CA ASP A 28 -6.17 5.77 6.07
C ASP A 28 -5.16 6.63 5.30
N VAL A 29 -5.54 7.16 4.14
CA VAL A 29 -4.69 8.10 3.37
C VAL A 29 -4.94 9.51 3.91
N THR A 30 -3.99 10.05 4.68
CA THR A 30 -4.13 11.33 5.38
C THR A 30 -3.53 12.51 4.62
N GLN A 31 -2.57 12.26 3.71
CA GLN A 31 -2.05 13.24 2.76
C GLN A 31 -1.85 12.58 1.40
N HIS A 32 -2.18 13.29 0.31
CA HIS A 32 -1.94 12.87 -1.06
C HIS A 32 -1.94 14.09 -2.01
N PRO A 33 -1.30 14.03 -3.19
CA PRO A 33 -1.42 15.07 -4.21
C PRO A 33 -2.89 15.28 -4.63
N GLN A 34 -3.25 16.49 -5.07
CA GLN A 34 -4.65 16.83 -5.33
C GLN A 34 -5.28 15.95 -6.44
N GLY A 35 -6.43 15.33 -6.15
CA GLY A 35 -7.12 14.42 -7.08
C GLY A 35 -6.52 13.01 -7.23
N SER A 36 -5.44 12.68 -6.51
CA SER A 36 -4.60 11.50 -6.80
C SER A 36 -4.72 10.30 -5.84
N ARG A 37 -5.69 10.32 -4.89
CA ARG A 37 -5.82 9.31 -3.82
C ARG A 37 -5.67 7.88 -4.38
N PRO A 38 -4.78 7.04 -3.82
CA PRO A 38 -4.54 5.70 -4.35
C PRO A 38 -5.75 4.79 -4.16
N ASP A 39 -5.89 3.80 -5.04
CA ASP A 39 -6.80 2.67 -4.75
C ASP A 39 -6.15 1.84 -3.64
N VAL A 40 -6.94 1.47 -2.63
CA VAL A 40 -6.48 0.62 -1.53
C VAL A 40 -7.43 -0.55 -1.37
N VAL A 41 -6.88 -1.75 -1.36
CA VAL A 41 -7.57 -3.00 -1.03
C VAL A 41 -6.92 -3.53 0.25
N PRO A 42 -7.50 -3.25 1.43
CA PRO A 42 -7.01 -3.78 2.70
C PRO A 42 -7.18 -5.30 2.76
N GLY A 43 -6.27 -5.96 3.48
CA GLY A 43 -6.23 -7.41 3.61
C GLY A 43 -5.09 -7.87 4.51
N PHE A 44 -5.27 -9.03 5.12
CA PHE A 44 -4.26 -9.71 5.94
C PHE A 44 -3.96 -11.09 5.32
N PRO A 45 -2.69 -11.53 5.23
CA PRO A 45 -1.48 -10.82 5.64
C PRO A 45 -1.03 -9.73 4.65
N ALA A 46 -1.67 -9.59 3.48
CA ALA A 46 -1.24 -8.64 2.43
C ALA A 46 -2.37 -7.68 2.02
N SER A 47 -2.06 -6.38 2.03
CA SER A 47 -2.89 -5.31 1.47
C SER A 47 -2.27 -4.74 0.20
N ARG A 48 -3.09 -4.39 -0.80
CA ARG A 48 -2.62 -3.82 -2.08
C ARG A 48 -2.95 -2.34 -2.17
N LEU A 49 -1.99 -1.54 -2.60
CA LEU A 49 -2.11 -0.11 -2.84
C LEU A 49 -1.68 0.22 -4.27
N VAL A 50 -2.48 1.01 -4.99
CA VAL A 50 -2.21 1.41 -6.38
C VAL A 50 -2.20 2.95 -6.48
N PHE A 51 -1.02 3.50 -6.69
CA PHE A 51 -0.78 4.93 -6.85
C PHE A 51 -0.78 5.28 -8.34
N ARG A 52 -1.74 6.10 -8.78
CA ARG A 52 -1.93 6.44 -10.22
C ARG A 52 -1.11 7.62 -10.71
N GLN A 53 -0.50 8.39 -9.81
CA GLN A 53 0.27 9.60 -10.12
C GLN A 53 1.51 9.71 -9.22
N PRO A 54 2.57 10.42 -9.66
CA PRO A 54 3.71 10.78 -8.82
C PRO A 54 3.32 11.74 -7.69
N GLY A 55 4.14 11.77 -6.64
CA GLY A 55 4.01 12.68 -5.50
C GLY A 55 4.17 11.99 -4.15
N GLU A 56 3.93 12.73 -3.08
CA GLU A 56 4.08 12.27 -1.70
C GLU A 56 2.73 11.91 -1.07
N TYR A 57 2.67 10.70 -0.49
CA TYR A 57 1.50 10.17 0.19
C TYR A 57 1.84 9.87 1.65
N VAL A 58 0.97 10.29 2.57
CA VAL A 58 1.03 9.87 3.98
C VAL A 58 -0.13 8.96 4.27
N LEU A 59 0.16 7.80 4.85
CA LEU A 59 -0.81 6.76 5.16
C LEU A 59 -0.65 6.31 6.61
N VAL A 60 -1.77 6.09 7.29
CA VAL A 60 -1.83 5.46 8.62
C VAL A 60 -2.33 4.03 8.44
N PHE A 61 -1.45 3.07 8.69
CA PHE A 61 -1.75 1.64 8.68
C PHE A 61 -2.14 1.23 10.10
N ARG A 62 -3.25 0.49 10.24
CA ARG A 62 -3.73 -0.06 11.52
C ARG A 62 -4.04 -1.54 11.36
N LEU A 63 -3.61 -2.35 12.32
CA LEU A 63 -3.85 -3.79 12.41
C LEU A 63 -4.55 -4.07 13.75
N ASP A 64 -5.77 -4.57 13.69
CA ASP A 64 -6.58 -4.93 14.86
C ASP A 64 -6.84 -6.44 14.87
N MET A 65 -6.75 -7.08 16.03
CA MET A 65 -7.27 -8.43 16.24
C MET A 65 -8.71 -8.36 16.74
N VAL A 66 -9.64 -8.82 15.91
CA VAL A 66 -11.07 -8.81 16.22
C VAL A 66 -11.51 -10.21 16.63
N SER A 67 -12.09 -10.35 17.82
CA SER A 67 -12.59 -11.59 18.38
C SER A 67 -14.05 -11.46 18.82
N LYS A 68 -14.78 -12.58 18.85
CA LYS A 68 -16.14 -12.64 19.43
C LYS A 68 -16.08 -13.17 20.85
N SER A 69 -16.76 -12.52 21.78
CA SER A 69 -16.97 -13.05 23.13
C SER A 69 -18.18 -13.99 23.16
N SER A 70 -18.18 -14.92 24.11
CA SER A 70 -19.30 -15.85 24.35
C SER A 70 -20.62 -15.13 24.72
N CYS A 71 -20.53 -13.90 25.22
CA CYS A 71 -21.68 -13.06 25.58
C CYS A 71 -22.11 -12.10 24.45
N ALA A 72 -22.00 -12.55 23.19
CA ALA A 72 -22.39 -11.83 21.98
C ALA A 72 -21.70 -10.46 21.72
N GLY A 73 -20.58 -10.18 22.39
CA GLY A 73 -19.78 -8.98 22.14
C GLY A 73 -18.75 -9.18 21.02
N VAL A 74 -18.34 -8.08 20.40
CA VAL A 74 -17.15 -8.01 19.54
C VAL A 74 -16.07 -7.23 20.30
N ASN A 75 -14.86 -7.79 20.40
CA ASN A 75 -13.70 -7.13 20.98
C ASN A 75 -12.66 -6.90 19.87
N ALA A 76 -12.24 -5.65 19.69
CA ALA A 76 -11.16 -5.27 18.78
C ALA A 76 -9.95 -4.82 19.62
N THR A 77 -8.86 -5.57 19.53
CA THR A 77 -7.60 -5.28 20.22
C THR A 77 -6.57 -4.76 19.22
N PRO A 78 -6.09 -3.51 19.33
CA PRO A 78 -5.09 -2.98 18.42
C PRO A 78 -3.76 -3.72 18.61
N LEU A 79 -3.20 -4.21 17.51
CA LEU A 79 -1.88 -4.86 17.47
C LEU A 79 -0.78 -3.91 16.98
N MET A 80 -1.11 -3.02 16.04
CA MET A 80 -0.17 -2.06 15.47
C MET A 80 -0.90 -0.84 14.90
N GLU A 81 -0.39 0.35 15.17
CA GLU A 81 -0.64 1.57 14.38
C GLU A 81 0.70 2.11 13.87
N ARG A 82 0.77 2.51 12.59
CA ARG A 82 2.01 2.97 11.96
C ARG A 82 1.72 3.97 10.84
N THR A 83 2.27 5.17 10.98
CA THR A 83 2.25 6.20 9.92
C THR A 83 3.46 6.04 9.01
N GLU A 84 3.23 6.05 7.70
CA GLU A 84 4.27 5.93 6.66
C GLU A 84 4.17 7.04 5.60
N ARG A 85 5.31 7.36 4.98
CA ARG A 85 5.47 8.47 4.02
C ARG A 85 6.07 7.94 2.71
N ILE A 86 5.20 7.64 1.75
CA ILE A 86 5.54 7.00 0.47
C ILE A 86 5.69 8.08 -0.61
N VAL A 87 6.87 8.16 -1.23
CA VAL A 87 7.14 9.04 -2.37
C VAL A 87 7.13 8.21 -3.65
N ILE A 88 6.17 8.50 -4.54
CA ILE A 88 6.09 7.91 -5.87
C ILE A 88 6.78 8.88 -6.84
N MET A 89 7.95 8.49 -7.36
CA MET A 89 8.64 9.28 -8.38
C MET A 89 7.92 9.18 -9.73
N PRO A 90 8.10 10.16 -10.64
CA PRO A 90 7.81 9.97 -12.05
C PRO A 90 8.53 8.73 -12.59
N ALA A 91 7.96 8.10 -13.62
CA ALA A 91 8.75 7.18 -14.43
C ALA A 91 9.90 7.99 -15.08
N PRO A 92 11.11 7.42 -15.21
CA PRO A 92 12.14 8.06 -16.02
C PRO A 92 11.63 8.22 -17.45
N ASP A 93 12.01 9.30 -18.12
CA ASP A 93 11.74 9.45 -19.54
C ASP A 93 12.35 8.25 -20.30
N PRO A 94 11.67 7.73 -21.34
CA PRO A 94 12.28 6.72 -22.19
C PRO A 94 13.54 7.32 -22.81
N GLU A 95 14.70 6.69 -22.57
CA GLU A 95 15.97 7.19 -23.11
C GLU A 95 15.83 7.44 -24.61
N PRO A 96 16.33 8.59 -25.13
CA PRO A 96 16.22 8.88 -26.55
C PRO A 96 16.94 7.76 -27.31
N MET A 97 16.19 6.97 -28.07
CA MET A 97 16.73 5.92 -28.91
C MET A 97 17.80 6.54 -29.83
N SER A 98 19.07 6.28 -29.52
CA SER A 98 20.20 6.83 -30.27
C SER A 98 20.03 6.50 -31.74
N ALA A 99 19.80 7.54 -32.55
CA ALA A 99 19.57 7.44 -33.98
C ALA A 99 20.89 7.12 -34.70
N THR A 100 21.35 5.89 -34.54
CA THR A 100 22.61 5.38 -35.08
C THR A 100 22.55 5.35 -36.60
N GLY A 101 23.24 6.28 -37.24
CA GLY A 101 23.76 6.08 -38.60
C GLY A 101 22.87 6.52 -39.76
N ALA A 102 22.40 7.77 -39.77
CA ALA A 102 22.25 8.47 -41.04
C ALA A 102 23.65 8.90 -41.54
N ALA A 103 24.35 8.01 -42.24
CA ALA A 103 25.68 8.26 -42.78
C ALA A 103 25.74 7.86 -44.27
N SER A 104 25.92 8.85 -45.14
CA SER A 104 25.93 8.69 -46.60
C SER A 104 27.14 7.88 -47.11
N GLY A 105 26.96 7.08 -48.15
CA GLY A 105 28.03 6.26 -48.72
C GLY A 105 27.80 5.81 -50.16
N GLN A 106 28.02 6.75 -51.10
CA GLN A 106 28.21 6.58 -52.56
C GLN A 106 27.12 5.81 -53.33
#